data_AF-A0A6A6E3C3-F1
#
_entry.id   AF-A0A6A6E3C3-F1
#
_cell.length_a   1.000
_cell.length_b   1.000
_cell.length_c   1.000
_cell.angle_alpha   90.00
_cell.angle_beta   90.00
_cell.angle_gamma   90.00
#
_symmetry.space_group_name_H-M   'P 1'
#
loop_
_entity.id
_entity.type
_entity.pdbx_description
1 polymer ?
#
loop_
_entity_poly.entity_id
_entity_poly.type
_entity_poly.pdbx_seq_one_letter_code
_entity_poly.pdbx_strand_id
1 'polypeptide(L)'
;MAAKLIFGTASFGMDLSEFQDVESLKNLLKTLQALNIHRLDSSTRYPPLKPGRSEELIGEARELSRSFIVDTKVYTNTQTDGSGDLSREAMQKSVSGSLQRLQRPEGVNVLHAHRVDPATPLGEQIQGFNEQSAQGNCKAWELSNTSPAVLEKILHLCEQKGWQKPSYYQGNYNLVTRGMEMKLLPILRAHGISYNGFQPLAAGFLTGKLVNNQHAGTRFGNKNPLGKTAQGIFGAEDLLNAMKNFDEEVKV
;
A
#
# COMPACT_ATOMS: atom_id res chain seq x y z
N MET A 1 -3.69 13.25 -18.52
CA MET A 1 -2.55 12.31 -18.40
C MET A 1 -3.11 10.98 -17.90
N ALA A 2 -2.72 9.84 -18.49
CA ALA A 2 -3.18 8.54 -18.02
C ALA A 2 -2.67 8.25 -16.60
N ALA A 3 -3.39 7.41 -15.85
CA ALA A 3 -2.93 6.96 -14.54
C ALA A 3 -1.62 6.17 -14.69
N LYS A 4 -0.68 6.36 -13.75
CA LYS A 4 0.55 5.58 -13.69
C LYS A 4 0.31 4.30 -12.90
N LEU A 5 0.83 3.18 -13.38
CA LEU A 5 0.73 1.90 -12.69
C LEU A 5 1.86 1.73 -11.67
N ILE A 6 1.50 1.25 -10.49
CA ILE A 6 2.43 0.86 -9.41
C ILE A 6 2.12 -0.59 -9.09
N PHE A 7 3.15 -1.45 -9.04
CA PHE A 7 2.95 -2.85 -8.72
C PHE A 7 3.05 -3.07 -7.21
N GLY A 8 1.95 -3.51 -6.59
CA GLY A 8 1.91 -3.82 -5.17
C GLY A 8 2.51 -5.19 -4.87
N THR A 9 3.38 -5.28 -3.87
CA THR A 9 4.19 -6.49 -3.62
C THR A 9 3.72 -7.33 -2.44
N ALA A 10 2.51 -7.06 -1.92
CA ALA A 10 1.98 -7.71 -0.71
C ALA A 10 1.88 -9.25 -0.78
N SER A 11 1.90 -9.83 -1.97
CA SER A 11 1.89 -11.28 -2.19
C SER A 11 3.28 -11.90 -2.34
N PHE A 12 4.36 -11.13 -2.45
CA PHE A 12 5.70 -11.71 -2.60
C PHE A 12 6.09 -12.49 -1.36
N GLY A 13 6.54 -13.73 -1.54
CA GLY A 13 6.89 -14.65 -0.45
C GLY A 13 5.68 -15.18 0.35
N MET A 14 4.45 -14.88 -0.08
CA MET A 14 3.24 -15.44 0.53
C MET A 14 3.07 -16.88 0.06
N ASP A 15 2.80 -17.79 0.99
CA ASP A 15 2.49 -19.18 0.66
C ASP A 15 1.28 -19.22 -0.29
N LEU A 16 1.33 -20.14 -1.26
CA LEU A 16 0.30 -20.29 -2.31
C LEU A 16 0.16 -19.09 -3.27
N SER A 17 1.09 -18.13 -3.23
CA SER A 17 1.22 -17.12 -4.29
C SER A 17 2.11 -17.63 -5.43
N GLU A 18 2.08 -16.96 -6.58
CA GLU A 18 2.97 -17.27 -7.72
C GLU A 18 4.39 -16.74 -7.52
N PHE A 19 4.62 -15.83 -6.55
CA PHE A 19 5.87 -15.08 -6.38
C PHE A 19 6.56 -15.43 -5.06
N GLN A 20 6.81 -16.73 -4.84
CA GLN A 20 7.31 -17.25 -3.55
C GLN A 20 8.83 -17.12 -3.40
N ASP A 21 9.55 -17.05 -4.50
CA ASP A 21 11.02 -17.11 -4.55
C ASP A 21 11.62 -16.06 -5.49
N VAL A 22 12.95 -15.98 -5.50
CA VAL A 22 13.68 -14.98 -6.28
C VAL A 22 13.51 -15.19 -7.79
N GLU A 23 13.42 -16.43 -8.27
CA GLU A 23 13.34 -16.73 -9.71
C GLU A 23 11.96 -16.37 -10.29
N SER A 24 10.88 -16.73 -9.60
CA SER A 24 9.53 -16.28 -9.94
C SER A 24 9.42 -14.75 -9.91
N LEU A 25 10.06 -14.09 -8.94
CA LEU A 25 10.11 -12.65 -8.88
C LEU A 25 10.90 -12.04 -10.05
N LYS A 26 12.06 -12.59 -10.41
CA LYS A 26 12.84 -12.11 -11.57
C LYS A 26 12.04 -12.17 -12.87
N ASN A 27 11.28 -13.25 -13.08
CA ASN A 27 10.40 -13.38 -14.24
C ASN A 27 9.29 -12.32 -14.24
N LEU A 28 8.66 -12.07 -13.09
CA LEU A 28 7.70 -10.98 -12.95
C LEU A 28 8.34 -9.62 -13.25
N LEU A 29 9.52 -9.32 -12.70
CA LEU A 29 10.19 -8.03 -12.92
C LEU A 29 10.50 -7.79 -14.40
N LYS A 30 10.90 -8.82 -15.16
CA LYS A 30 11.07 -8.72 -16.62
C LYS A 30 9.75 -8.38 -17.32
N THR A 31 8.65 -9.02 -16.92
CA THR A 31 7.32 -8.70 -17.44
C THR A 31 6.92 -7.26 -17.13
N LEU A 32 7.15 -6.79 -15.90
CA LEU A 32 6.85 -5.40 -15.53
C LEU A 32 7.68 -4.39 -16.34
N GLN A 33 8.96 -4.67 -16.58
CA GLN A 33 9.80 -3.87 -17.47
C GLN A 33 9.26 -3.82 -18.91
N ALA A 34 8.88 -4.98 -19.46
CA ALA A 34 8.28 -5.05 -20.80
C ALA A 34 6.96 -4.27 -20.91
N LEU A 35 6.21 -4.15 -19.81
CA LEU A 35 4.97 -3.37 -19.70
C LEU A 35 5.20 -1.90 -19.29
N ASN A 36 6.46 -1.45 -19.17
CA ASN A 36 6.82 -0.09 -18.73
C ASN A 36 6.28 0.27 -17.32
N ILE A 37 6.22 -0.72 -16.43
CA ILE A 37 5.87 -0.56 -15.01
C ILE A 37 7.16 -0.59 -14.20
N HIS A 38 7.58 0.56 -13.67
CA HIS A 38 8.88 0.72 -13.02
C HIS A 38 8.82 1.14 -11.54
N ARG A 39 7.64 1.10 -10.91
CA ARG A 39 7.45 1.45 -9.49
C ARG A 39 6.84 0.29 -8.71
N LEU A 40 7.46 -0.06 -7.59
CA LEU A 40 7.02 -1.11 -6.67
C LEU A 40 6.55 -0.50 -5.35
N ASP A 41 5.38 -0.90 -4.86
CA ASP A 41 4.85 -0.55 -3.53
C ASP A 41 5.02 -1.74 -2.59
N SER A 42 5.92 -1.61 -1.62
CA SER A 42 6.22 -2.64 -0.61
C SER A 42 5.82 -2.17 0.80
N SER A 43 6.13 -2.97 1.82
CA SER A 43 5.98 -2.65 3.24
C SER A 43 6.83 -3.60 4.07
N THR A 44 7.36 -3.13 5.21
CA THR A 44 7.97 -4.02 6.22
C THR A 44 7.02 -5.13 6.67
N ARG A 45 5.69 -4.92 6.58
CA ARG A 45 4.70 -5.92 6.95
C ARG A 45 4.51 -7.00 5.88
N TYR A 46 5.01 -6.83 4.66
CA TYR A 46 4.68 -7.73 3.56
C TYR A 46 5.61 -8.95 3.49
N PRO A 47 5.04 -10.13 3.18
CA PRO A 47 3.62 -10.46 3.18
C PRO A 47 3.07 -10.55 4.62
N PRO A 48 1.75 -10.34 4.83
CA PRO A 48 1.11 -10.30 6.16
C PRO A 48 1.50 -11.37 7.18
N LEU A 49 1.77 -12.60 6.72
CA LEU A 49 2.10 -13.75 7.57
C LEU A 49 3.60 -14.01 7.71
N LYS A 50 4.44 -13.32 6.93
CA LYS A 50 5.91 -13.39 7.00
C LYS A 50 6.52 -11.99 6.84
N PRO A 51 6.28 -11.05 7.78
CA PRO A 51 6.73 -9.66 7.65
C PRO A 51 8.20 -9.55 7.25
N GLY A 52 8.50 -8.70 6.27
CA GLY A 52 9.85 -8.46 5.75
C GLY A 52 10.19 -9.31 4.53
N ARG A 53 9.55 -10.47 4.34
CA ARG A 53 9.93 -11.40 3.24
C ARG A 53 9.73 -10.80 1.86
N SER A 54 8.73 -9.93 1.66
CA SER A 54 8.56 -9.23 0.38
C SER A 54 9.75 -8.32 0.08
N GLU A 55 10.27 -7.61 1.08
CA GLU A 55 11.42 -6.72 0.92
C GLU A 55 12.71 -7.51 0.68
N GLU A 56 12.90 -8.63 1.40
CA GLU A 56 14.02 -9.54 1.18
C GLU A 56 14.04 -10.07 -0.24
N LEU A 57 12.91 -10.55 -0.77
CA LEU A 57 12.85 -11.05 -2.14
C LEU A 57 13.18 -9.97 -3.17
N ILE A 58 12.69 -8.73 -2.98
CA ILE A 58 13.06 -7.59 -3.82
C ILE A 58 14.58 -7.34 -3.77
N GLY A 59 15.18 -7.41 -2.58
CA GLY A 59 16.63 -7.27 -2.40
C GLY A 59 17.44 -8.43 -2.98
N GLU A 60 16.98 -9.67 -2.84
CA GLU A 60 17.61 -10.87 -3.44
C GLU A 60 17.58 -10.78 -4.98
N ALA A 61 16.53 -10.18 -5.56
CA ALA A 61 16.40 -9.93 -6.99
C ALA A 61 17.08 -8.62 -7.47
N ARG A 62 18.06 -8.09 -6.73
CA ARG A 62 18.70 -6.78 -6.97
C ARG A 62 19.18 -6.54 -8.39
N GLU A 63 19.64 -7.58 -9.09
CA GLU A 63 20.10 -7.48 -10.48
C GLU A 63 19.07 -6.81 -11.40
N LEU A 64 17.79 -7.12 -11.22
CA LEU A 64 16.66 -6.53 -11.95
C LEU A 64 15.99 -5.41 -11.14
N SER A 65 15.75 -5.66 -9.84
CA SER A 65 14.95 -4.75 -9.01
C SER A 65 15.62 -3.39 -8.82
N ARG A 66 16.96 -3.28 -8.94
CA ARG A 66 17.67 -1.98 -8.90
C ARG A 66 17.18 -0.95 -9.91
N SER A 67 16.64 -1.40 -11.04
CA SER A 67 16.06 -0.53 -12.08
C SER A 67 14.67 0.02 -11.73
N PHE A 68 14.04 -0.53 -10.69
CA PHE A 68 12.75 -0.08 -10.20
C PHE A 68 12.91 0.97 -9.12
N ILE A 69 11.97 1.91 -9.12
CA ILE A 69 11.68 2.81 -8.01
C ILE A 69 10.91 2.01 -6.96
N VAL A 70 11.35 2.04 -5.71
CA VAL A 70 10.72 1.29 -4.62
C VAL A 70 10.19 2.26 -3.59
N ASP A 71 8.93 2.08 -3.21
CA ASP A 71 8.37 2.67 -2.00
C ASP A 71 8.21 1.60 -0.92
N THR A 72 8.26 2.01 0.34
CA THR A 72 7.96 1.11 1.46
C THR A 72 7.26 1.84 2.60
N LYS A 73 6.72 1.09 3.55
CA LYS A 73 5.95 1.61 4.68
C LYS A 73 6.65 1.27 5.96
N VAL A 74 6.67 2.23 6.89
CA VAL A 74 7.04 1.95 8.28
C VAL A 74 6.18 0.80 8.79
N TYR A 75 6.79 -0.10 9.56
CA TYR A 75 6.13 -1.25 10.13
C TYR A 75 4.88 -0.80 10.89
N THR A 76 3.84 -1.61 10.79
CA THR A 76 2.62 -1.39 11.55
C THR A 76 2.08 -2.73 11.99
N ASN A 77 1.91 -2.90 13.29
CA ASN A 77 1.31 -4.09 13.85
C ASN A 77 -0.21 -4.03 13.69
N THR A 78 -0.74 -4.83 12.76
CA THR A 78 -2.20 -4.90 12.54
C THR A 78 -2.93 -5.76 13.56
N GLN A 79 -2.21 -6.44 14.46
CA GLN A 79 -2.82 -7.13 15.60
C GLN A 79 -3.11 -6.16 16.75
N THR A 80 -2.57 -4.95 16.68
CA THR A 80 -2.86 -3.84 17.61
C THR A 80 -3.50 -2.68 16.83
N ASP A 81 -3.79 -1.59 17.54
CA ASP A 81 -4.22 -0.33 16.93
C ASP A 81 -3.06 0.47 16.31
N GLY A 82 -1.83 -0.07 16.35
CA GLY A 82 -0.62 0.59 15.88
C GLY A 82 0.00 1.56 16.88
N SER A 83 -0.39 1.51 18.16
CA SER A 83 0.18 2.34 19.21
C SER A 83 1.70 2.17 19.32
N GLY A 84 2.44 3.27 19.13
CA GLY A 84 3.91 3.34 19.24
C GLY A 84 4.68 2.96 17.98
N ASP A 85 4.00 2.49 16.91
CA ASP A 85 4.63 2.07 15.65
C ASP A 85 5.29 3.24 14.90
N LEU A 86 4.84 4.48 15.14
CA LEU A 86 5.42 5.70 14.55
C LEU A 86 6.17 6.56 15.57
N SER A 87 6.48 6.02 16.75
CA SER A 87 7.49 6.63 17.64
C SER A 87 8.82 6.75 16.91
N ARG A 88 9.63 7.74 17.32
CA ARG A 88 10.93 8.00 16.67
C ARG A 88 11.81 6.74 16.60
N GLU A 89 11.89 5.98 17.68
CA GLU A 89 12.70 4.75 17.76
C GLU A 89 12.14 3.65 16.85
N ALA A 90 10.82 3.41 16.88
CA ALA A 90 10.18 2.38 16.05
C ALA A 90 10.34 2.69 14.56
N MET A 91 10.16 3.95 14.16
CA MET A 91 10.37 4.40 12.80
C MET A 91 11.82 4.17 12.35
N GLN A 92 12.80 4.61 13.15
CA GLN A 92 14.22 4.42 12.83
C GLN A 92 14.58 2.94 12.65
N LYS A 93 14.13 2.09 13.58
CA LYS A 93 14.34 0.64 13.52
C LYS A 93 13.71 0.03 12.27
N SER A 94 12.47 0.41 11.97
CA SER A 94 11.75 -0.10 10.80
C SER A 94 12.42 0.29 9.50
N VAL A 95 12.74 1.56 9.32
CA VAL A 95 13.35 2.09 8.08
C VAL A 95 14.72 1.46 7.86
N SER A 96 15.57 1.42 8.90
CA SER A 96 16.91 0.82 8.79
C SER A 96 16.83 -0.66 8.37
N GLY A 97 15.91 -1.42 8.96
CA GLY A 97 15.69 -2.82 8.57
C GLY A 97 15.15 -2.96 7.14
N SER A 98 14.26 -2.07 6.70
CA SER A 98 13.73 -2.07 5.33
C SER A 98 14.81 -1.79 4.30
N LEU A 99 15.66 -0.78 4.52
CA LEU A 99 16.77 -0.47 3.61
C LEU A 99 17.77 -1.62 3.50
N GLN A 100 18.04 -2.32 4.61
CA GLN A 100 18.88 -3.51 4.63
C GLN A 100 18.26 -4.65 3.81
N ARG A 101 17.00 -5.02 4.06
CA ARG A 101 16.30 -6.10 3.33
C ARG A 101 16.18 -5.79 1.84
N LEU A 102 15.84 -4.55 1.48
CA LEU A 102 15.72 -4.09 0.10
C LEU A 102 17.07 -3.91 -0.61
N GLN A 103 18.19 -3.92 0.14
CA GLN A 103 19.54 -3.59 -0.35
C GLN A 103 19.60 -2.21 -1.04
N ARG A 104 19.02 -1.19 -0.37
CA ARG A 104 18.89 0.20 -0.83
C ARG A 104 19.65 1.18 0.07
N PRO A 105 20.99 1.18 0.08
CA PRO A 105 21.77 2.15 0.85
C PRO A 105 21.53 3.59 0.39
N GLU A 106 21.04 3.81 -0.84
CA GLU A 106 20.67 5.11 -1.39
C GLU A 106 19.29 5.63 -0.92
N GLY A 107 18.57 4.86 -0.10
CA GLY A 107 17.22 5.16 0.34
C GLY A 107 16.13 4.69 -0.64
N VAL A 108 14.88 4.87 -0.22
CA VAL A 108 13.67 4.57 -1.03
C VAL A 108 13.11 5.84 -1.68
N ASN A 109 12.16 5.66 -2.59
CA ASN A 109 11.49 6.80 -3.21
C ASN A 109 10.49 7.44 -2.26
N VAL A 110 9.49 6.68 -1.80
CA VAL A 110 8.53 7.16 -0.80
C VAL A 110 8.56 6.27 0.43
N LEU A 111 8.54 6.89 1.61
CA LEU A 111 8.31 6.23 2.90
C LEU A 111 6.89 6.54 3.41
N HIS A 112 6.13 5.50 3.74
CA HIS A 112 4.71 5.66 4.05
C HIS A 112 4.46 5.52 5.57
N ALA A 113 3.55 6.35 6.09
CA ALA A 113 2.76 5.98 7.26
C ALA A 113 1.65 5.02 6.81
N HIS A 114 1.73 3.74 7.18
CA HIS A 114 0.71 2.75 6.78
C HIS A 114 -0.67 3.06 7.41
N ARG A 115 -0.64 3.67 8.60
CA ARG A 115 -1.75 4.27 9.33
C ARG A 115 -1.19 5.33 10.28
N VAL A 116 -2.05 6.16 10.84
CA VAL A 116 -1.68 7.04 11.97
C VAL A 116 -1.56 6.23 13.25
N ASP A 117 -0.54 6.55 14.03
CA ASP A 117 -0.31 6.01 15.38
C ASP A 117 -1.11 6.82 16.40
N PRO A 118 -2.02 6.19 17.18
CA PRO A 118 -2.84 6.90 18.16
C PRO A 118 -2.08 7.27 19.44
N ALA A 119 -0.97 6.60 19.76
CA ALA A 119 -0.22 6.81 21.00
C ALA A 119 0.93 7.83 20.85
N THR A 120 1.55 7.91 19.66
CA THR A 120 2.59 8.91 19.39
C THR A 120 1.98 10.25 19.00
N PRO A 121 2.40 11.39 19.57
CA PRO A 121 1.91 12.70 19.15
C PRO A 121 2.10 12.96 17.65
N LEU A 122 1.08 13.51 16.96
CA LEU A 122 1.15 13.77 15.51
C LEU A 122 2.40 14.58 15.10
N GLY A 123 2.79 15.57 15.90
CA GLY A 123 3.98 16.37 15.63
C GLY A 123 5.27 15.53 15.63
N GLU A 124 5.38 14.57 16.55
CA GLU A 124 6.51 13.64 16.61
C GLU A 124 6.53 12.71 15.39
N GLN A 125 5.37 12.18 14.98
CA GLN A 125 5.27 11.33 13.78
C GLN A 125 5.75 12.09 12.53
N ILE A 126 5.26 13.31 12.31
CA ILE A 126 5.61 14.14 11.15
C ILE A 126 7.11 14.52 11.19
N GLN A 127 7.62 14.88 12.37
CA GLN A 127 9.04 15.15 12.55
C GLN A 127 9.88 13.92 12.18
N GLY A 128 9.46 12.72 12.60
CA GLY A 128 10.12 11.47 12.23
C GLY A 128 10.27 11.30 10.73
N PHE A 129 9.20 11.48 9.94
CA PHE A 129 9.27 11.41 8.49
C PHE A 129 10.21 12.46 7.86
N ASN A 130 10.21 13.67 8.41
CA ASN A 130 11.12 14.73 7.96
C ASN A 130 12.58 14.39 8.28
N GLU A 131 12.85 13.82 9.46
CA GLU A 131 14.19 13.33 9.84
C GLU A 131 14.67 12.21 8.90
N GLN A 132 13.80 11.25 8.56
CA GLN A 132 14.13 10.18 7.61
C GLN A 132 14.45 10.73 6.21
N SER A 133 13.71 11.75 5.75
CA SER A 133 14.00 12.39 4.48
C SER A 133 15.32 13.18 4.52
N ALA A 134 15.57 13.93 5.60
CA ALA A 134 16.82 14.67 5.79
C ALA A 134 18.05 13.76 5.88
N GLN A 135 17.91 12.54 6.40
CA GLN A 135 18.95 11.51 6.42
C GLN A 135 19.17 10.84 5.06
N GLY A 136 18.35 11.15 4.04
CA GLY A 136 18.41 10.52 2.72
C GLY A 136 17.77 9.14 2.66
N ASN A 137 17.10 8.67 3.71
CA ASN A 137 16.46 7.35 3.73
C ASN A 137 15.23 7.29 2.80
N CYS A 138 14.61 8.44 2.51
CA CYS A 138 13.56 8.56 1.51
C CYS A 138 13.56 9.93 0.81
N LYS A 139 13.12 9.97 -0.46
CA LYS A 139 12.99 11.24 -1.22
C LYS A 139 11.74 12.03 -0.86
N ALA A 140 10.68 11.33 -0.46
CA ALA A 140 9.43 11.89 -0.01
C ALA A 140 8.76 10.95 0.99
N TRP A 141 7.70 11.42 1.62
CA TRP A 141 6.85 10.61 2.47
C TRP A 141 5.38 10.72 2.09
N GLU A 142 4.59 9.75 2.53
CA GLU A 142 3.16 9.69 2.23
C GLU A 142 2.31 9.15 3.39
N LEU A 143 1.01 9.37 3.29
CA LEU A 143 0.01 8.85 4.23
C LEU A 143 -0.81 7.75 3.58
N SER A 144 -1.16 6.73 4.36
CA SER A 144 -2.13 5.71 3.97
C SER A 144 -3.24 5.62 5.01
N ASN A 145 -4.46 5.30 4.56
CA ASN A 145 -5.63 5.02 5.41
C ASN A 145 -5.90 6.07 6.51
N THR A 146 -5.61 7.35 6.23
CA THR A 146 -5.71 8.45 7.20
C THR A 146 -7.00 9.24 6.97
N SER A 147 -7.78 9.48 8.02
CA SER A 147 -9.05 10.21 7.85
C SER A 147 -8.81 11.65 7.36
N PRO A 148 -9.74 12.25 6.59
CA PRO A 148 -9.63 13.64 6.14
C PRO A 148 -9.36 14.63 7.28
N ALA A 149 -10.04 14.47 8.42
CA ALA A 149 -9.87 15.33 9.59
C ALA A 149 -8.46 15.24 10.20
N VAL A 150 -7.81 14.06 10.15
CA VAL A 150 -6.43 13.91 10.63
C VAL A 150 -5.44 14.42 9.58
N LEU A 151 -5.72 14.21 8.29
CA LEU A 151 -4.93 14.79 7.20
C LEU A 151 -4.85 16.32 7.32
N GLU A 152 -5.96 17.01 7.55
CA GLU A 152 -5.96 18.47 7.72
C GLU A 152 -5.08 18.92 8.89
N LYS A 153 -5.15 18.22 10.04
CA LYS A 153 -4.29 18.49 11.20
C LYS A 153 -2.81 18.31 10.85
N ILE A 154 -2.47 17.26 10.11
CA ILE A 154 -1.10 16.99 9.65
C ILE A 154 -0.63 18.12 8.73
N LEU A 155 -1.43 18.51 7.75
CA LEU A 155 -1.09 19.58 6.81
C LEU A 155 -0.89 20.92 7.52
N HIS A 156 -1.76 21.24 8.48
CA HIS A 156 -1.63 22.44 9.31
C HIS A 156 -0.34 22.45 10.13
N LEU A 157 0.00 21.33 10.77
CA LEU A 157 1.26 21.20 11.52
C LEU A 157 2.48 21.35 10.61
N CYS A 158 2.45 20.77 9.41
CA CYS A 158 3.52 20.94 8.43
C CYS A 158 3.72 22.42 8.06
N GLU A 159 2.62 23.15 7.82
CA GLU A 159 2.68 24.59 7.52
C GLU A 159 3.23 25.41 8.69
N GLN A 160 2.73 25.17 9.90
CA GLN A 160 3.16 25.89 11.10
C GLN A 160 4.64 25.68 11.43
N LYS A 161 5.16 24.48 11.16
CA LYS A 161 6.55 24.10 11.49
C LYS A 161 7.52 24.24 10.32
N GLY A 162 7.03 24.58 9.13
CA GLY A 162 7.84 24.60 7.90
C GLY A 162 8.34 23.21 7.49
N TRP A 163 7.64 22.15 7.90
CA TRP A 163 7.98 20.76 7.55
C TRP A 163 7.45 20.38 6.16
N GLN A 164 8.10 19.40 5.54
CA GLN A 164 7.66 18.82 4.29
C GLN A 164 6.28 18.17 4.46
N LYS A 165 5.33 18.54 3.59
CA LYS A 165 4.01 17.90 3.48
C LYS A 165 4.14 16.51 2.82
N PRO A 166 3.20 15.58 3.09
CA PRO A 166 3.18 14.31 2.37
C PRO A 166 2.97 14.57 0.88
N SER A 167 3.75 13.91 0.03
CA SER A 167 3.65 14.08 -1.43
C SER A 167 2.58 13.19 -2.07
N TYR A 168 2.21 12.12 -1.38
CA TYR A 168 1.23 11.16 -1.83
C TYR A 168 0.20 10.79 -0.74
N TYR A 169 -0.97 10.42 -1.25
CA TYR A 169 -2.16 9.82 -0.67
C TYR A 169 -2.34 8.33 -1.02
N GLN A 170 -2.09 7.32 -0.19
CA GLN A 170 -2.52 5.94 -0.54
C GLN A 170 -3.85 5.53 0.11
N GLY A 171 -4.83 5.14 -0.71
CA GLY A 171 -6.17 4.80 -0.25
C GLY A 171 -6.89 3.79 -1.15
N ASN A 172 -7.93 3.14 -0.61
CA ASN A 172 -8.77 2.25 -1.40
C ASN A 172 -9.62 3.05 -2.38
N TYR A 173 -9.56 2.69 -3.66
CA TYR A 173 -10.34 3.34 -4.71
C TYR A 173 -10.63 2.36 -5.85
N ASN A 174 -11.91 2.14 -6.09
CA ASN A 174 -12.41 1.26 -7.14
C ASN A 174 -13.89 1.58 -7.43
N LEU A 175 -14.50 0.86 -8.38
CA LEU A 175 -15.88 1.10 -8.81
C LEU A 175 -16.90 1.12 -7.66
N VAL A 176 -16.70 0.28 -6.64
CA VAL A 176 -17.61 0.09 -5.50
C VAL A 176 -17.08 0.70 -4.19
N THR A 177 -15.94 1.41 -4.24
CA THR A 177 -15.33 2.08 -3.09
C THR A 177 -14.91 3.49 -3.47
N ARG A 178 -15.85 4.44 -3.37
CA ARG A 178 -15.69 5.82 -3.86
C ARG A 178 -15.92 6.90 -2.79
N GLY A 179 -16.14 6.50 -1.54
CA GLY A 179 -16.47 7.44 -0.45
C GLY A 179 -15.43 8.54 -0.20
N MET A 180 -14.19 8.33 -0.64
CA MET A 180 -13.09 9.30 -0.52
C MET A 180 -13.15 10.44 -1.54
N GLU A 181 -13.95 10.34 -2.60
CA GLU A 181 -14.04 11.37 -3.65
C GLU A 181 -14.52 12.72 -3.13
N MET A 182 -15.46 12.71 -2.18
CA MET A 182 -16.13 13.92 -1.71
C MET A 182 -15.37 14.65 -0.62
N LYS A 183 -14.65 13.91 0.25
CA LYS A 183 -14.03 14.49 1.44
C LYS A 183 -12.51 14.53 1.39
N LEU A 184 -11.88 13.54 0.74
CA LEU A 184 -10.43 13.42 0.75
C LEU A 184 -9.79 14.05 -0.49
N LEU A 185 -10.27 13.69 -1.69
CA LEU A 185 -9.65 14.15 -2.94
C LEU A 185 -9.62 15.68 -3.09
N PRO A 186 -10.63 16.47 -2.65
CA PRO A 186 -10.54 17.93 -2.69
C PRO A 186 -9.38 18.48 -1.85
N ILE A 187 -9.15 17.93 -0.65
CA ILE A 187 -8.03 18.31 0.22
C ILE A 187 -6.70 17.99 -0.47
N LEU A 188 -6.57 16.78 -1.02
CA LEU A 188 -5.33 16.40 -1.71
C LEU A 188 -5.02 17.31 -2.89
N ARG A 189 -6.03 17.64 -3.71
CA ARG A 189 -5.87 18.57 -4.85
C ARG A 189 -5.46 19.96 -4.40
N ALA A 190 -6.07 20.50 -3.35
CA ALA A 190 -5.75 21.82 -2.82
C ALA A 190 -4.29 21.94 -2.35
N HIS A 191 -3.71 20.83 -1.88
CA HIS A 191 -2.33 20.77 -1.39
C HIS A 191 -1.32 20.16 -2.39
N GLY A 192 -1.74 19.85 -3.62
CA GLY A 192 -0.86 19.27 -4.65
C GLY A 192 -0.41 17.83 -4.34
N ILE A 193 -1.19 17.08 -3.57
CA ILE A 193 -0.87 15.71 -3.13
C ILE A 193 -1.46 14.71 -4.12
N SER A 194 -0.63 13.79 -4.62
CA SER A 194 -1.06 12.76 -5.59
C SER A 194 -1.78 11.61 -4.90
N TYR A 195 -2.79 11.00 -5.53
CA TYR A 195 -3.51 9.86 -4.96
C TYR A 195 -3.10 8.53 -5.60
N ASN A 196 -2.65 7.58 -4.78
CA ASN A 196 -2.31 6.21 -5.10
C ASN A 196 -3.48 5.28 -4.70
N GLY A 197 -4.32 4.90 -5.67
CA GLY A 197 -5.47 4.02 -5.43
C GLY A 197 -5.06 2.54 -5.38
N PHE A 198 -5.26 1.88 -4.24
CA PHE A 198 -5.09 0.42 -4.13
C PHE A 198 -6.43 -0.31 -4.19
N GLN A 199 -6.37 -1.64 -4.34
CA GLN A 199 -7.53 -2.50 -4.55
C GLN A 199 -8.42 -2.09 -5.75
N PRO A 200 -7.85 -1.83 -6.95
CA PRO A 200 -8.65 -1.42 -8.11
C PRO A 200 -9.72 -2.47 -8.51
N LEU A 201 -9.51 -3.74 -8.16
CA LEU A 201 -10.44 -4.84 -8.40
C LEU A 201 -11.28 -5.22 -7.16
N ALA A 202 -11.31 -4.39 -6.11
CA ALA A 202 -12.05 -4.65 -4.87
C ALA A 202 -11.74 -6.05 -4.28
N ALA A 203 -10.45 -6.31 -4.00
CA ALA A 203 -9.92 -7.63 -3.60
C ALA A 203 -10.19 -8.80 -4.60
N GLY A 204 -10.63 -8.50 -5.81
CA GLY A 204 -11.04 -9.46 -6.84
C GLY A 204 -12.55 -9.55 -7.04
N PHE A 205 -13.36 -8.82 -6.26
CA PHE A 205 -14.83 -8.82 -6.35
C PHE A 205 -15.29 -8.43 -7.76
N LEU A 206 -14.67 -7.39 -8.32
CA LEU A 206 -14.97 -6.85 -9.66
C LEU A 206 -14.55 -7.80 -10.80
N THR A 207 -14.08 -9.00 -10.50
CA THR A 207 -13.85 -10.07 -11.49
C THR A 207 -15.05 -11.01 -11.64
N GLY A 208 -16.12 -10.83 -10.85
CA GLY A 208 -17.32 -11.68 -10.85
C GLY A 208 -17.12 -13.04 -10.17
N LYS A 209 -15.88 -13.44 -9.85
CA LYS A 209 -15.59 -14.77 -9.28
C LYS A 209 -16.31 -15.08 -7.96
N LEU A 210 -16.50 -14.08 -7.09
CA LEU A 210 -17.27 -14.29 -5.85
C LEU A 210 -18.74 -14.58 -6.17
N VAL A 211 -19.34 -13.74 -7.02
CA VAL A 211 -20.76 -13.78 -7.39
C VAL A 211 -21.12 -15.08 -8.11
N ASN A 212 -20.23 -15.55 -8.98
CA ASN A 212 -20.42 -16.76 -9.77
C ASN A 212 -19.96 -18.03 -9.04
N ASN A 213 -19.69 -17.95 -7.73
CA ASN A 213 -19.23 -19.07 -6.90
C ASN A 213 -17.91 -19.73 -7.40
N GLN A 214 -17.06 -18.95 -8.07
CA GLN A 214 -15.74 -19.36 -8.62
C GLN A 214 -14.58 -18.81 -7.78
N HIS A 215 -14.77 -18.71 -6.47
CA HIS A 215 -13.82 -18.06 -5.57
C HIS A 215 -12.83 -19.02 -4.90
N ALA A 216 -12.90 -20.33 -5.17
CA ALA A 216 -11.90 -21.28 -4.73
C ALA A 216 -10.50 -20.91 -5.24
N GLY A 217 -9.48 -20.96 -4.37
CA GLY A 217 -8.10 -20.55 -4.71
C GLY A 217 -7.89 -19.04 -4.89
N THR A 218 -8.93 -18.21 -4.75
CA THR A 218 -8.82 -16.74 -4.85
C THR A 218 -8.66 -16.09 -3.47
N ARG A 219 -8.56 -14.75 -3.43
CA ARG A 219 -8.59 -13.97 -2.18
C ARG A 219 -9.86 -14.20 -1.36
N PHE A 220 -10.98 -14.53 -2.00
CA PHE A 220 -12.26 -14.84 -1.34
C PHE A 220 -12.39 -16.31 -0.93
N GLY A 221 -11.43 -17.18 -1.26
CA GLY A 221 -11.52 -18.60 -0.92
C GLY A 221 -11.49 -18.84 0.59
N ASN A 222 -12.25 -19.82 1.08
CA ASN A 222 -12.29 -20.17 2.52
C ASN A 222 -10.94 -20.63 3.09
N LYS A 223 -10.03 -21.11 2.24
CA LYS A 223 -8.65 -21.48 2.61
C LYS A 223 -7.70 -20.28 2.62
N ASN A 224 -8.10 -19.13 2.09
CA ASN A 224 -7.30 -17.91 2.14
C ASN A 224 -7.44 -17.28 3.53
N PRO A 225 -6.34 -16.94 4.22
CA PRO A 225 -6.39 -16.28 5.54
C PRO A 225 -7.19 -14.97 5.55
N LEU A 226 -7.32 -14.30 4.41
CA LEU A 226 -8.08 -13.06 4.24
C LEU A 226 -9.49 -13.28 3.67
N GLY A 227 -9.87 -14.54 3.39
CA GLY A 227 -11.11 -14.90 2.70
C GLY A 227 -12.36 -14.45 3.44
N LYS A 228 -12.48 -14.78 4.73
CA LYS A 228 -13.63 -14.39 5.55
C LYS A 228 -13.78 -12.87 5.65
N THR A 229 -12.67 -12.15 5.85
CA THR A 229 -12.69 -10.68 5.89
C THR A 229 -13.12 -10.09 4.55
N ALA A 230 -12.57 -10.58 3.43
CA ALA A 230 -12.93 -10.11 2.10
C ALA A 230 -14.43 -10.38 1.79
N GLN A 231 -14.93 -11.57 2.14
CA GLN A 231 -16.35 -11.91 2.02
C GLN A 231 -17.22 -11.02 2.92
N GLY A 232 -16.80 -10.70 4.13
CA GLY A 232 -17.55 -9.78 5.02
C GLY A 232 -17.65 -8.35 4.46
N ILE A 233 -16.62 -7.88 3.74
CA ILE A 233 -16.61 -6.54 3.13
C ILE A 233 -17.47 -6.49 1.86
N PHE A 234 -17.38 -7.50 0.98
CA PHE A 234 -17.97 -7.48 -0.36
C PHE A 234 -19.16 -8.44 -0.55
N GLY A 235 -19.56 -9.17 0.48
CA GLY A 235 -20.62 -10.19 0.42
C GLY A 235 -22.02 -9.67 0.78
N ALA A 236 -22.21 -8.36 0.90
CA ALA A 236 -23.54 -7.78 1.11
C ALA A 236 -24.46 -8.11 -0.08
N GLU A 237 -25.69 -8.52 0.21
CA GLU A 237 -26.64 -9.00 -0.80
C GLU A 237 -26.89 -7.97 -1.92
N ASP A 238 -27.11 -6.70 -1.56
CA ASP A 238 -27.30 -5.63 -2.54
C ASP A 238 -26.10 -5.47 -3.48
N LEU A 239 -24.88 -5.63 -2.96
CA LEU A 239 -23.66 -5.51 -3.74
C LEU A 239 -23.49 -6.72 -4.69
N LEU A 240 -23.80 -7.93 -4.19
CA LEU A 240 -23.79 -9.15 -5.01
C LEU A 240 -24.83 -9.05 -6.14
N ASN A 241 -26.03 -8.58 -5.85
CA ASN A 241 -27.11 -8.41 -6.84
C ASN A 241 -26.76 -7.31 -7.86
N ALA A 242 -26.17 -6.19 -7.43
CA ALA A 242 -25.69 -5.16 -8.35
C ALA A 242 -24.65 -5.70 -9.35
N MET A 243 -23.73 -6.55 -8.89
CA MET A 243 -22.73 -7.18 -9.75
C MET A 243 -23.35 -8.22 -10.70
N LYS A 244 -24.36 -9.01 -10.27
CA LYS A 244 -25.11 -9.90 -11.18
C LYS A 244 -25.80 -9.13 -12.30
N ASN A 245 -26.49 -8.05 -11.95
CA ASN A 245 -27.15 -7.19 -12.94
C ASN A 245 -26.12 -6.61 -13.92
N PHE A 246 -24.93 -6.24 -13.43
CA PHE A 246 -23.84 -5.78 -14.29
C PHE A 246 -23.39 -6.87 -15.27
N ASP A 247 -23.20 -8.12 -14.83
CA ASP A 247 -22.81 -9.25 -15.69
C ASP A 247 -23.90 -9.61 -16.73
N GLU A 248 -25.19 -9.45 -16.39
CA GLU A 248 -26.31 -9.78 -17.29
C GLU A 248 -26.58 -8.70 -18.35
N GLU A 249 -26.48 -7.43 -17.98
CA GLU A 249 -26.78 -6.28 -18.85
C GLU A 249 -25.61 -5.90 -19.76
N VAL A 250 -24.36 -6.06 -19.29
CA VAL A 250 -23.16 -5.78 -20.09
C VAL A 250 -22.82 -7.00 -20.95
N LYS A 251 -23.51 -7.13 -22.09
CA LYS A 251 -23.20 -8.12 -23.12
C LYS A 251 -21.96 -7.68 -23.89
N VAL A 252 -20.83 -8.34 -23.65
CA VAL A 252 -19.61 -8.20 -24.46
C VAL A 252 -19.59 -9.25 -25.56
#